data_AF-A0A0F5VFE6-F1
#
_entry.id   AF-A0A0F5VFE6-F1
#
_cell.length_a   1.000
_cell.length_b   1.000
_cell.length_c   1.000
_cell.angle_alpha   90.00
_cell.angle_beta   90.00
_cell.angle_gamma   90.00
#
_symmetry.space_group_name_H-M   'P 1'
#
loop_
_entity.id
_entity.type
_entity.pdbx_description
1 polymer ?
#
loop_
_entity_poly.entity_id
_entity_poly.type
_entity_poly.pdbx_seq_one_letter_code
_entity_poly.pdbx_strand_id
1 'polypeptide(L)'
;MTRPYSHRKSQNQRRKLDDYLCQFCGSDENVAAHHIFEYSKGGPSTVEGMVTVCRRCHLKIIHADSEIEIEKKENEITTAGKGGK
;
A
#
# COMPACT_ATOMS: atom_id res chain seq x y z
N MET A 1 -8.94 -18.60 -5.82
CA MET A 1 -9.35 -17.43 -6.63
C MET A 1 -8.11 -16.66 -7.04
N THR A 2 -7.88 -16.48 -8.34
CA THR A 2 -6.72 -15.74 -8.86
C THR A 2 -7.00 -14.24 -8.75
N ARG A 3 -6.07 -13.46 -8.19
CA ARG A 3 -6.19 -11.99 -8.15
C ARG A 3 -6.37 -11.42 -9.57
N PRO A 4 -7.29 -10.45 -9.78
CA PRO A 4 -7.57 -9.89 -11.09
C PRO A 4 -6.34 -9.15 -11.67
N TYR A 5 -6.27 -9.07 -13.00
CA TYR A 5 -5.17 -8.41 -13.70
C TYR A 5 -4.95 -6.95 -13.27
N SER A 6 -6.05 -6.21 -13.06
CA SER A 6 -6.03 -4.82 -12.58
C SER A 6 -5.26 -4.67 -11.25
N HIS A 7 -5.46 -5.61 -10.32
CA HIS A 7 -4.76 -5.61 -9.04
C HIS A 7 -3.24 -5.75 -9.22
N ARG A 8 -2.80 -6.71 -10.05
CA ARG A 8 -1.37 -6.92 -10.33
C ARG A 8 -0.76 -5.73 -11.06
N LYS A 9 -1.49 -5.13 -12.01
CA LYS A 9 -1.06 -3.93 -12.74
C LYS A 9 -0.83 -2.77 -11.77
N SER A 10 -1.78 -2.49 -10.89
CA SER A 10 -1.67 -1.39 -9.94
C SER A 10 -0.55 -1.60 -8.92
N GLN A 11 -0.35 -2.84 -8.44
CA GLN A 11 0.77 -3.16 -7.56
C GLN A 11 2.13 -2.90 -8.24
N ASN A 12 2.28 -3.32 -9.49
CA ASN A 12 3.51 -3.07 -10.25
C ASN A 12 3.75 -1.59 -10.48
N GLN A 13 2.71 -0.82 -10.80
CA GLN A 13 2.83 0.61 -11.03
C GLN A 13 3.17 1.36 -9.74
N ARG A 14 2.54 1.02 -8.62
CA ARG A 14 2.86 1.63 -7.33
C ARG A 14 4.32 1.37 -6.91
N ARG A 15 4.81 0.14 -7.07
CA ARG A 15 6.23 -0.16 -6.77
C ARG A 15 7.21 0.68 -7.58
N LYS A 16 6.90 0.97 -8.84
CA LYS A 16 7.74 1.84 -9.68
C LYS A 16 7.73 3.29 -9.21
N LEU A 17 6.56 3.80 -8.82
CA LEU A 17 6.42 5.18 -8.31
C LEU A 17 7.08 5.35 -6.93
N ASP A 18 7.15 4.29 -6.14
CA ASP A 18 7.82 4.25 -4.84
C ASP A 18 9.32 3.94 -4.93
N ASP A 19 9.90 3.94 -6.14
CA ASP A 19 11.30 3.56 -6.41
C ASP A 19 11.70 2.19 -5.85
N TYR A 20 10.74 1.27 -5.73
CA TYR A 20 10.91 -0.04 -5.08
C TYR A 20 11.40 0.07 -3.62
N LEU A 21 11.10 1.17 -2.94
CA LEU A 21 11.43 1.41 -1.55
C LEU A 21 10.19 1.38 -0.67
N CYS A 22 10.36 0.91 0.57
CA CYS A 22 9.36 1.01 1.61
C CYS A 22 9.12 2.48 1.96
N GLN A 23 7.90 2.96 1.80
CA GLN A 23 7.56 4.36 2.06
C GLN A 23 7.55 4.73 3.56
N PHE A 24 7.71 3.75 4.46
CA PHE A 24 7.80 3.99 5.90
C PHE A 24 9.23 3.97 6.45
N CYS A 25 10.14 3.21 5.84
CA CYS A 25 11.49 3.02 6.39
C CYS A 25 12.63 3.04 5.36
N GLY A 26 12.34 3.19 4.07
CA GLY A 26 13.32 3.25 3.00
C GLY A 26 13.96 1.91 2.60
N SER A 27 13.57 0.78 3.22
CA SER A 27 14.09 -0.55 2.86
C SER A 27 13.61 -0.99 1.47
N ASP A 28 14.49 -1.61 0.69
CA ASP A 28 14.21 -2.29 -0.60
C ASP A 28 13.96 -3.80 -0.43
N GLU A 29 14.18 -4.34 0.77
CA GLU A 29 14.05 -5.76 1.05
C GLU A 29 12.59 -6.20 1.20
N ASN A 30 12.20 -7.21 0.42
CA ASN A 30 10.87 -7.85 0.50
C ASN A 30 9.72 -6.83 0.45
N VAL A 31 9.83 -5.85 -0.44
CA VAL A 31 8.82 -4.82 -0.64
C VAL A 31 7.69 -5.27 -1.57
N ALA A 32 6.47 -4.88 -1.21
CA ALA A 32 5.29 -5.07 -2.05
C ALA A 32 4.34 -3.88 -1.91
N ALA A 33 3.56 -3.62 -2.97
CA ALA A 33 2.49 -2.63 -2.92
C ALA A 33 1.23 -3.25 -2.30
N HIS A 34 0.72 -2.61 -1.26
CA HIS A 34 -0.48 -3.02 -0.54
C HIS A 34 -1.51 -1.91 -0.57
N HIS A 35 -2.80 -2.24 -0.48
CA HIS A 35 -3.84 -1.23 -0.36
C HIS A 35 -3.74 -0.52 0.99
N ILE A 36 -3.97 0.79 1.00
CA ILE A 36 -3.99 1.63 2.20
C ILE A 36 -5.32 1.46 2.95
N PHE A 37 -6.40 1.19 2.21
CA PHE A 37 -7.75 0.94 2.74
C PHE A 37 -8.02 -0.56 2.92
N GLU A 38 -8.97 -0.91 3.80
CA GLU A 38 -9.56 -2.26 3.86
C GLU A 38 -10.17 -2.62 2.49
N TYR A 39 -9.40 -3.35 1.67
CA TYR A 39 -9.85 -3.91 0.39
C TYR A 39 -11.14 -4.75 0.54
N SER A 40 -11.40 -5.25 1.76
CA SER A 40 -12.60 -5.96 2.21
C SER A 40 -13.92 -5.25 1.87
N LYS A 41 -13.91 -3.93 1.61
CA LYS A 41 -15.10 -3.15 1.26
C LYS A 41 -15.30 -2.91 -0.25
N GLY A 42 -14.55 -3.62 -1.09
CA GLY A 42 -14.72 -3.53 -2.56
C GLY A 42 -14.10 -2.27 -3.19
N GLY A 43 -13.14 -1.65 -2.50
CA GLY A 43 -12.41 -0.49 -3.03
C GLY A 43 -11.70 -0.83 -4.35
N PRO A 44 -11.64 0.11 -5.31
CA PRO A 44 -11.01 -0.14 -6.59
C PRO A 44 -9.51 -0.38 -6.41
N SER A 45 -8.93 -1.29 -7.20
CA SER A 45 -7.48 -1.51 -7.24
C SER A 45 -6.80 -0.38 -8.02
N THR A 46 -6.83 0.83 -7.48
CA THR A 46 -6.14 2.01 -8.02
C THR A 46 -4.72 2.09 -7.47
N VAL A 47 -3.83 2.76 -8.21
CA VAL A 47 -2.43 2.94 -7.81
C VAL A 47 -2.33 3.94 -6.64
N GLU A 48 -3.20 4.93 -6.67
CA GLU A 48 -3.39 5.98 -5.68
C GLU A 48 -3.83 5.41 -4.34
N GLY A 49 -4.57 4.30 -4.32
CA GLY A 49 -4.98 3.61 -3.10
C GLY A 49 -3.97 2.61 -2.55
N MET A 50 -2.77 2.49 -3.16
CA MET A 50 -1.73 1.54 -2.73
C MET A 50 -0.49 2.25 -2.18
N VAL A 51 0.33 1.55 -1.40
CA VAL A 51 1.64 2.01 -0.91
C VAL A 51 2.63 0.85 -0.91
N THR A 52 3.87 1.08 -1.34
CA THR A 52 4.94 0.08 -1.25
C THR A 52 5.53 0.04 0.15
N VAL A 53 5.51 -1.15 0.75
CA VAL A 53 6.00 -1.38 2.11
C VAL A 53 6.79 -2.67 2.19
N CYS A 54 7.81 -2.71 3.05
CA CYS A 54 8.50 -3.95 3.37
C CYS A 54 7.66 -4.82 4.30
N ARG A 55 7.96 -6.12 4.34
CA ARG A 55 7.26 -7.09 5.22
C ARG A 55 7.21 -6.65 6.69
N ARG A 56 8.28 -6.05 7.22
CA ARG A 56 8.34 -5.58 8.62
C ARG A 56 7.34 -4.46 8.88
N CYS A 57 7.33 -3.44 8.02
CA CYS A 57 6.39 -2.32 8.14
C CYS A 57 4.95 -2.77 7.89
N HIS A 58 4.73 -3.67 6.93
CA HIS A 58 3.41 -4.26 6.68
C HIS A 58 2.83 -4.91 7.93
N LEU A 59 3.60 -5.77 8.61
CA LEU A 59 3.17 -6.44 9.83
C LEU A 59 2.93 -5.46 10.99
N LYS A 60 3.80 -4.44 11.13
CA LYS A 60 3.74 -3.48 12.24
C LYS A 60 2.62 -2.45 12.09
N ILE A 61 2.34 -2.01 10.86
CA ILE A 61 1.50 -0.85 10.58
C ILE A 61 0.15 -1.33 10.06
N ILE A 62 0.14 -2.19 9.04
CA ILE A 62 -1.10 -2.58 8.35
C ILE A 62 -1.87 -3.65 9.12
N HIS A 63 -1.23 -4.50 9.94
CA HIS A 63 -1.93 -5.57 10.66
C HIS A 63 -2.16 -5.31 12.15
N ALA A 64 -1.77 -4.13 12.67
CA ALA A 64 -1.73 -3.87 14.10
C ALA A 64 -2.95 -3.10 14.66
N ASP A 65 -4.13 -3.16 14.03
CA ASP A 65 -5.31 -2.34 14.39
C ASP A 65 -4.95 -0.84 14.55
N SER A 66 -3.98 -0.37 13.77
CA SER A 66 -3.44 0.98 13.86
C SER A 66 -4.18 1.92 12.91
N GLU A 67 -4.42 3.15 13.34
CA GLU A 67 -4.86 4.23 12.46
C GLU A 67 -3.64 4.78 11.72
N ILE A 68 -3.71 4.82 10.40
CA ILE A 68 -2.61 5.20 9.53
C ILE A 68 -3.09 6.34 8.65
N GLU A 69 -2.39 7.47 8.70
CA GLU A 69 -2.53 8.54 7.74
C GLU A 69 -1.27 8.58 6.87
N ILE A 70 -1.48 8.58 5.55
CA ILE A 70 -0.42 8.64 4.56
C ILE A 70 -0.65 9.88 3.69
N GLU A 71 0.24 10.86 3.82
CA GLU A 71 0.31 12.00 2.93
C GLU A 71 1.20 11.65 1.73
N LYS A 72 0.62 11.66 0.53
CA LYS A 72 1.35 11.43 -0.71
C LYS A 72 1.72 12.75 -1.37
N LYS A 73 3.01 13.02 -1.47
CA LYS A 73 3.52 14.26 -2.06
C LYS A 73 3.34 14.31 -3.57
N GLU A 74 3.25 13.16 -4.24
CA GLU A 74 3.14 13.10 -5.70
C GLU A 74 1.78 13.55 -6.26
N ASN A 75 0.75 13.63 -5.43
CA ASN A 75 -0.61 13.98 -5.87
C ASN A 75 -1.40 14.80 -4.84
N GLU A 76 -0.75 15.27 -3.77
CA GLU A 76 -1.38 16.03 -2.67
C GLU A 76 -2.57 15.29 -2.02
N ILE A 77 -2.65 13.96 -2.18
CA ILE A 77 -3.72 13.14 -1.61
C ILE A 77 -3.28 12.67 -0.22
N THR A 78 -4.06 13.04 0.79
CA THR A 78 -3.99 12.44 2.11
C THR A 78 -4.94 11.25 2.18
N THR A 79 -4.39 10.09 2.54
CA THR A 79 -5.13 8.83 2.60
C THR A 79 -5.15 8.33 4.03
N ALA A 80 -6.33 8.24 4.65
CA ALA A 80 -6.51 7.69 5.99
C ALA A 80 -7.09 6.27 5.92
N GLY A 81 -6.52 5.34 6.68
CA GLY A 81 -6.95 3.94 6.73
C GLY A 81 -6.78 3.32 8.12
N LYS A 82 -7.52 2.26 8.38
CA LYS A 82 -7.29 1.38 9.53
C LYS A 82 -6.53 0.15 9.06
N GLY A 83 -5.45 -0.18 9.75
CA GLY A 83 -4.74 -1.42 9.55
C GLY A 83 -5.64 -2.62 9.92
N GLY A 84 -6.09 -3.37 8.92
CA GLY A 84 -6.90 -4.57 9.09
C GLY A 84 -6.08 -5.86 8.95
N LYS A 85 -6.51 -6.92 9.64
CA LYS A 85 -5.94 -8.27 9.52
C LYS A 85 -6.16 -8.88 8.14
#